data_AF-A0A8T3D7E5-F1
#
_entry.id   AF-A0A8T3D7E5-F1
#
_cell.length_a   1.000
_cell.length_b   1.000
_cell.length_c   1.000
_cell.angle_alpha   90.00
_cell.angle_beta   90.00
_cell.angle_gamma   90.00
#
_symmetry.space_group_name_H-M   'P 1'
#
loop_
_entity.id
_entity.type
_entity.pdbx_description
1 polymer ?
#
loop_
_entity_poly.entity_id
_entity_poly.type
_entity_poly.pdbx_seq_one_letter_code
_entity_poly.pdbx_strand_id
1 'polypeptide(L)'
;MTENFGFILYNDQPPDPNRMASASFGHSKGVVMMDGNTGVWLSHSTPKFPAGTKKTTFWPSSGNQNGQTFFCGTYEYSEFQNIAVQLMWHIMTSLAGNRFFSLAKYHRFGDDLYSGLLQKDLGTAIYAKSWGRMRNPLPSNCSIQHSVLNVKMVQLYDAFPITVDHSKWCVSVNISRPWTCIADMNRDRSQMSRGGGAVCTDLPAVWSAFSQAVYISEPCPP
;
A
#
# COMPACT_ATOMS: atom_id res chain seq x y z
N MET A 1 -30.00 -9.13 4.29
CA MET A 1 -28.68 -9.52 3.78
C MET A 1 -28.93 -10.51 2.66
N THR A 2 -28.36 -10.31 1.48
CA THR A 2 -28.41 -11.31 0.42
C THR A 2 -27.79 -12.60 0.95
N GLU A 3 -28.46 -13.74 0.76
CA GLU A 3 -27.84 -15.03 1.08
C GLU A 3 -26.48 -15.12 0.38
N ASN A 4 -25.47 -15.65 1.09
CA ASN A 4 -24.09 -15.79 0.63
C ASN A 4 -23.23 -14.52 0.48
N PHE A 5 -23.66 -13.36 0.99
CA PHE A 5 -22.79 -12.18 1.08
C PHE A 5 -22.07 -12.07 2.43
N GLY A 6 -20.76 -11.79 2.41
CA GLY A 6 -19.94 -11.57 3.59
C GLY A 6 -18.87 -10.50 3.38
N PHE A 7 -18.39 -9.91 4.47
CA PHE A 7 -17.32 -8.93 4.40
C PHE A 7 -16.40 -8.97 5.63
N ILE A 8 -15.16 -8.53 5.44
CA ILE A 8 -14.15 -8.33 6.48
C ILE A 8 -13.63 -6.90 6.36
N LEU A 9 -13.61 -6.19 7.49
CA LEU A 9 -12.96 -4.89 7.62
C LEU A 9 -11.74 -5.08 8.52
N TYR A 10 -10.58 -4.62 8.06
CA TYR A 10 -9.39 -4.55 8.89
C TYR A 10 -8.82 -3.15 8.80
N ASN A 11 -8.42 -2.59 9.94
CA ASN A 11 -7.82 -1.25 10.02
C ASN A 11 -7.09 -1.13 11.35
N ASP A 12 -5.80 -0.76 11.34
CA ASP A 12 -5.07 -0.55 12.59
C ASP A 12 -5.50 0.73 13.34
N GLN A 13 -6.25 1.60 12.66
CA GLN A 13 -6.87 2.81 13.22
C GLN A 13 -8.36 2.86 12.82
N PRO A 14 -9.21 2.01 13.40
CA PRO A 14 -10.63 1.95 13.06
C PRO A 14 -11.39 3.22 13.52
N PRO A 15 -12.64 3.42 13.06
CA PRO A 15 -13.45 4.60 13.44
C PRO A 15 -13.69 4.72 14.94
N ASP A 16 -13.85 3.59 15.64
CA ASP A 16 -14.01 3.53 17.09
C ASP A 16 -12.64 3.67 17.77
N PRO A 17 -12.37 4.79 18.49
CA PRO A 17 -11.09 5.03 19.13
C PRO A 17 -10.78 4.02 20.24
N ASN A 18 -11.79 3.33 20.80
CA ASN A 18 -11.59 2.32 21.84
C ASN A 18 -11.12 0.97 21.27
N ARG A 19 -11.09 0.82 19.94
CA ARG A 19 -10.70 -0.41 19.24
C ARG A 19 -9.39 -0.26 18.47
N MET A 20 -8.56 0.72 18.81
CA MET A 20 -7.25 0.89 18.19
C MET A 20 -6.42 -0.39 18.31
N ALA A 21 -5.82 -0.81 17.20
CA ALA A 21 -4.95 -1.97 17.20
C ALA A 21 -3.62 -1.62 17.89
N SER A 22 -3.07 -2.59 18.63
CA SER A 22 -1.71 -2.49 19.15
C SER A 22 -0.72 -2.36 17.98
N ALA A 23 0.39 -1.65 18.21
CA ALA A 23 1.48 -1.54 17.24
C ALA A 23 2.11 -2.91 16.87
N SER A 24 1.89 -3.94 17.69
CA SER A 24 2.29 -5.34 17.41
C SER A 24 1.52 -5.98 16.26
N PHE A 25 0.36 -5.45 15.87
CA PHE A 25 -0.40 -5.88 14.70
C PHE A 25 0.07 -5.15 13.43
N GLY A 26 -0.37 -5.65 12.27
CA GLY A 26 -0.02 -5.07 10.98
C GLY A 26 -0.52 -3.63 10.82
N HIS A 27 0.29 -2.77 10.21
CA HIS A 27 -0.10 -1.41 9.83
C HIS A 27 -0.95 -1.39 8.55
N SER A 28 -1.97 -2.24 8.47
CA SER A 28 -2.72 -2.50 7.25
C SER A 28 -4.18 -2.08 7.39
N LYS A 29 -4.79 -1.69 6.27
CA LYS A 29 -6.19 -1.31 6.22
C LYS A 29 -6.82 -1.77 4.91
N GLY A 30 -8.05 -2.26 5.00
CA GLY A 30 -8.76 -2.71 3.83
C GLY A 30 -10.12 -3.29 4.10
N VAL A 31 -10.78 -3.60 2.99
CA VAL A 31 -12.12 -4.16 2.93
C VAL A 31 -12.06 -5.36 2.00
N VAL A 32 -12.53 -6.51 2.48
CA VAL A 32 -12.81 -7.67 1.64
C VAL A 32 -14.32 -7.85 1.65
N MET A 33 -14.94 -7.92 0.48
CA MET A 33 -16.36 -8.24 0.30
C MET A 33 -16.46 -9.42 -0.64
N MET A 34 -17.35 -10.36 -0.37
CA MET A 34 -17.50 -11.57 -1.18
C MET A 34 -18.97 -11.94 -1.28
N ASP A 35 -19.36 -12.48 -2.43
CA ASP A 35 -20.58 -13.24 -2.61
C ASP A 35 -20.26 -14.70 -3.01
N GLY A 36 -21.25 -15.46 -3.49
CA GLY A 36 -21.06 -16.85 -3.91
C GLY A 36 -20.25 -17.05 -5.20
N ASN A 37 -19.87 -15.96 -5.89
CA ASN A 37 -19.26 -16.01 -7.21
C ASN A 37 -17.97 -15.19 -7.28
N THR A 38 -17.96 -14.01 -6.67
CA THR A 38 -16.88 -13.03 -6.79
C THR A 38 -16.55 -12.41 -5.45
N GLY A 39 -15.43 -11.71 -5.40
CA GLY A 39 -15.15 -10.80 -4.30
C GLY A 39 -14.39 -9.56 -4.74
N VAL A 40 -14.38 -8.58 -3.85
CA VAL A 40 -13.66 -7.32 -3.98
C VAL A 40 -12.68 -7.20 -2.84
N TRP A 41 -11.42 -6.91 -3.18
CA TRP A 41 -10.41 -6.51 -2.20
C TRP A 41 -10.02 -5.05 -2.42
N LEU A 42 -10.23 -4.24 -1.39
CA LEU A 42 -9.83 -2.85 -1.31
C LEU A 42 -8.70 -2.70 -0.28
N SER A 43 -7.49 -2.34 -0.72
CA SER A 43 -6.39 -1.92 0.17
C SER A 43 -6.25 -0.41 0.16
N HIS A 44 -6.00 0.22 1.31
CA HIS A 44 -5.94 1.68 1.41
C HIS A 44 -5.12 2.23 2.57
N SER A 45 -4.77 3.51 2.49
CA SER A 45 -4.01 4.21 3.55
C SER A 45 -4.88 4.98 4.56
N THR A 46 -6.18 5.13 4.33
CA THR A 46 -7.08 6.04 5.08
C THR A 46 -7.48 5.53 6.47
N PRO A 47 -7.08 6.20 7.57
CA PRO A 47 -7.56 5.88 8.92
C PRO A 47 -9.06 6.13 9.09
N LYS A 48 -9.70 5.43 10.02
CA LYS A 48 -11.13 5.57 10.35
C LYS A 48 -12.08 5.32 9.18
N PHE A 49 -11.59 4.63 8.14
CA PHE A 49 -12.38 4.24 6.99
C PHE A 49 -12.80 2.76 7.12
N PRO A 50 -14.05 2.42 6.76
CA PRO A 50 -15.17 3.33 6.50
C PRO A 50 -15.68 3.97 7.80
N ALA A 51 -16.08 5.24 7.79
CA ALA A 51 -16.51 5.96 8.99
C ALA A 51 -17.98 5.68 9.37
N GLY A 52 -18.77 5.17 8.43
CA GLY A 52 -20.17 4.81 8.61
C GLY A 52 -20.65 3.97 7.44
N THR A 53 -21.90 3.52 7.50
CA THR A 53 -22.50 2.64 6.46
C THR A 53 -23.33 3.40 5.43
N LYS A 54 -23.61 4.68 5.65
CA LYS A 54 -24.40 5.52 4.73
C LYS A 54 -23.47 6.28 3.79
N LYS A 55 -23.89 6.48 2.54
CA LYS A 55 -23.13 7.25 1.53
C LYS A 55 -22.67 8.63 2.04
N THR A 56 -23.48 9.30 2.87
CA THR A 56 -23.19 10.63 3.43
C THR A 56 -22.23 10.62 4.61
N THR A 57 -22.02 9.47 5.27
CA THR A 57 -21.15 9.33 6.45
C THR A 57 -20.02 8.34 6.26
N PHE A 58 -19.91 7.75 5.07
CA PHE A 58 -18.94 6.70 4.74
C PHE A 58 -17.49 7.21 4.76
N TRP A 59 -17.28 8.43 4.25
CA TRP A 59 -15.96 9.03 4.17
C TRP A 59 -15.58 9.76 5.47
N PRO A 60 -14.43 9.45 6.10
CA PRO A 60 -13.97 10.18 7.28
C PRO A 60 -13.51 11.59 6.89
N SER A 61 -13.98 12.61 7.60
CA SER A 61 -13.56 14.01 7.36
C SER A 61 -12.05 14.22 7.51
N SER A 62 -11.38 13.44 8.36
CA SER A 62 -9.91 13.43 8.47
C SER A 62 -9.19 12.96 7.21
N GLY A 63 -9.86 12.22 6.33
CA GLY A 63 -9.32 11.78 5.04
C GLY A 63 -9.10 12.92 4.05
N ASN A 64 -9.77 14.07 4.22
CA ASN A 64 -9.66 15.21 3.30
C ASN A 64 -8.35 16.01 3.45
N GLN A 65 -7.64 15.83 4.57
CA GLN A 65 -6.46 16.64 4.88
C GLN A 65 -5.19 16.17 4.17
N ASN A 66 -5.14 14.91 3.73
CA ASN A 66 -3.95 14.33 3.16
C ASN A 66 -4.30 13.44 1.96
N GLY A 67 -3.42 13.42 0.97
CA GLY A 67 -3.46 12.42 -0.10
C GLY A 67 -3.54 11.00 0.46
N GLN A 68 -4.32 10.15 -0.19
CA GLN A 68 -4.48 8.74 0.13
C GLN A 68 -4.37 7.94 -1.17
N THR A 69 -4.04 6.66 -1.07
CA THR A 69 -4.17 5.75 -2.21
C THR A 69 -5.08 4.60 -1.85
N PHE A 70 -5.81 4.15 -2.86
CA PHE A 70 -6.69 3.00 -2.81
C PHE A 70 -6.30 2.09 -3.96
N PHE A 71 -6.24 0.80 -3.68
CA PHE A 71 -6.22 -0.26 -4.67
C PHE A 71 -7.52 -1.04 -4.52
N CYS A 72 -8.25 -1.27 -5.62
CA CYS A 72 -9.47 -2.06 -5.62
C CYS A 72 -9.39 -3.08 -6.77
N GLY A 73 -9.50 -4.36 -6.44
CA GLY A 73 -9.54 -5.44 -7.42
C GLY A 73 -10.75 -6.33 -7.20
N THR A 74 -11.38 -6.75 -8.30
CA THR A 74 -12.43 -7.78 -8.30
C THR A 74 -11.83 -9.09 -8.78
N TYR A 75 -12.10 -10.17 -8.06
CA TYR A 75 -11.55 -11.49 -8.34
C TYR A 75 -12.65 -12.55 -8.27
N GLU A 76 -12.42 -13.69 -8.92
CA GLU A 76 -13.24 -14.89 -8.73
C GLU A 76 -13.20 -15.34 -7.27
N TYR A 77 -14.28 -15.93 -6.78
CA TYR A 77 -14.34 -16.43 -5.40
C TYR A 77 -13.20 -17.41 -5.06
N SER A 78 -12.77 -18.24 -6.02
CA SER A 78 -11.65 -19.17 -5.86
C SER A 78 -10.31 -18.48 -5.57
N GLU A 79 -10.11 -17.25 -6.06
CA GLU A 79 -8.91 -16.47 -5.74
C GLU A 79 -8.93 -16.03 -4.26
N PHE A 80 -10.12 -15.81 -3.68
CA PHE A 80 -10.26 -15.41 -2.29
C PHE A 80 -10.02 -16.53 -1.27
N GLN A 81 -10.23 -17.79 -1.66
CA GLN A 81 -9.80 -18.93 -0.82
C GLN A 81 -8.28 -18.90 -0.60
N ASN A 82 -7.51 -18.28 -1.51
CA ASN A 82 -6.09 -18.01 -1.35
C ASN A 82 -5.79 -16.65 -0.66
N ILE A 83 -6.73 -15.69 -0.67
CA ILE A 83 -6.58 -14.39 0.02
C ILE A 83 -6.62 -14.54 1.55
N ALA A 84 -7.12 -15.64 2.12
CA ALA A 84 -6.87 -15.93 3.55
C ALA A 84 -5.36 -16.06 3.87
N VAL A 85 -4.53 -16.31 2.84
CA VAL A 85 -3.07 -16.33 2.87
C VAL A 85 -2.46 -14.96 2.50
N GLN A 86 -3.24 -13.86 2.58
CA GLN A 86 -2.81 -12.45 2.44
C GLN A 86 -1.55 -12.09 3.25
N LEU A 87 -1.22 -12.91 4.24
CA LEU A 87 -0.04 -12.82 5.09
C LEU A 87 1.23 -13.41 4.45
N MET A 88 1.20 -13.81 3.17
CA MET A 88 2.32 -14.39 2.43
C MET A 88 2.38 -13.91 0.96
N TRP A 89 3.50 -14.23 0.29
CA TRP A 89 3.73 -14.01 -1.15
C TRP A 89 2.66 -14.73 -1.98
N HIS A 90 1.88 -14.00 -2.79
CA HIS A 90 0.85 -14.59 -3.64
C HIS A 90 0.56 -13.77 -4.89
N ILE A 91 0.19 -14.43 -5.99
CA ILE A 91 -0.25 -13.78 -7.23
C ILE A 91 -1.75 -14.02 -7.37
N MET A 92 -2.52 -12.95 -7.49
CA MET A 92 -3.95 -13.01 -7.76
C MET A 92 -4.23 -12.52 -9.17
N THR A 93 -5.22 -13.10 -9.82
CA THR A 93 -5.66 -12.68 -11.15
C THR A 93 -7.07 -12.09 -11.06
N SER A 94 -7.22 -10.82 -11.43
CA SER A 94 -8.54 -10.18 -11.42
C SER A 94 -9.47 -10.78 -12.48
N LEU A 95 -10.77 -10.49 -12.39
CA LEU A 95 -11.75 -10.89 -13.40
C LEU A 95 -11.41 -10.39 -14.82
N ALA A 96 -10.64 -9.30 -14.92
CA ALA A 96 -10.17 -8.75 -16.19
C ALA A 96 -8.89 -9.44 -16.72
N GLY A 97 -8.38 -10.47 -16.03
CA GLY A 97 -7.14 -11.17 -16.38
C GLY A 97 -5.86 -10.45 -15.96
N ASN A 98 -5.95 -9.34 -15.22
CA ASN A 98 -4.76 -8.61 -14.76
C ASN A 98 -4.16 -9.29 -13.53
N ARG A 99 -2.84 -9.44 -13.52
CA ARG A 99 -2.11 -10.06 -12.42
C ARG A 99 -1.69 -9.01 -11.41
N PHE A 100 -1.91 -9.34 -10.14
CA PHE A 100 -1.49 -8.55 -9.00
C PHE A 100 -0.68 -9.42 -8.06
N PHE A 101 0.38 -8.84 -7.54
CA PHE A 101 1.33 -9.53 -6.69
C PHE A 101 1.26 -8.98 -5.27
N SER A 102 0.87 -9.82 -4.31
CA SER A 102 0.77 -9.46 -2.90
C SER A 102 2.01 -9.93 -2.15
N LEU A 103 2.57 -9.01 -1.35
CA LEU A 103 3.72 -9.22 -0.48
C LEU A 103 3.36 -8.86 0.94
N ALA A 104 3.84 -9.66 1.90
CA ALA A 104 3.66 -9.39 3.31
C ALA A 104 5.01 -9.43 4.04
N LYS A 105 5.28 -8.37 4.80
CA LYS A 105 6.37 -8.29 5.76
C LYS A 105 5.80 -8.57 7.15
N TYR A 106 6.43 -9.50 7.88
CA TYR A 106 6.08 -9.80 9.27
C TYR A 106 6.88 -8.94 10.26
N HIS A 107 6.36 -8.80 11.49
CA HIS A 107 6.92 -7.88 12.51
C HIS A 107 8.37 -8.17 12.95
N ARG A 108 8.85 -9.42 12.85
CA ARG A 108 10.23 -9.83 13.18
C ARG A 108 11.19 -9.79 11.99
N PHE A 109 10.78 -9.20 10.86
CA PHE A 109 11.60 -9.18 9.65
C PHE A 109 12.89 -8.36 9.81
N GLY A 110 12.87 -7.30 10.62
CA GLY A 110 14.07 -6.55 11.01
C GLY A 110 14.55 -5.47 10.03
N ASP A 111 13.85 -5.28 8.90
CA ASP A 111 14.16 -4.22 7.92
C ASP A 111 12.87 -3.51 7.44
N ASP A 112 12.97 -2.40 6.68
CA ASP A 112 11.83 -1.74 6.07
C ASP A 112 11.23 -2.57 4.90
N LEU A 113 9.97 -2.30 4.57
CA LEU A 113 9.25 -3.02 3.52
C LEU A 113 9.90 -2.85 2.14
N TYR A 114 10.57 -1.72 1.89
CA TYR A 114 10.99 -1.32 0.55
C TYR A 114 12.39 -1.84 0.20
N SER A 115 13.37 -1.56 1.07
CA SER A 115 14.78 -1.96 0.97
C SER A 115 14.95 -3.43 1.28
N GLY A 116 14.21 -3.92 2.28
CA GLY A 116 14.35 -5.27 2.78
C GLY A 116 13.62 -6.32 1.94
N LEU A 117 12.47 -5.95 1.34
CA LEU A 117 11.59 -6.87 0.61
C LEU A 117 11.32 -6.41 -0.84
N LEU A 118 10.58 -5.31 -1.05
CA LEU A 118 10.04 -4.94 -2.37
C LEU A 118 11.10 -4.85 -3.46
N GLN A 119 12.18 -4.09 -3.28
CA GLN A 119 13.20 -3.93 -4.33
C GLN A 119 13.83 -5.27 -4.76
N LYS A 120 13.94 -6.23 -3.83
CA LYS A 120 14.51 -7.56 -4.09
C LYS A 120 13.57 -8.39 -4.95
N ASP A 121 12.30 -8.46 -4.55
CA ASP A 121 11.28 -9.23 -5.26
C ASP A 121 10.99 -8.65 -6.65
N LEU A 122 11.01 -7.32 -6.79
CA LEU A 122 10.81 -6.64 -8.07
C LEU A 122 12.07 -6.69 -8.96
N GLY A 123 13.24 -6.91 -8.37
CA GLY A 123 14.53 -6.98 -9.06
C GLY A 123 14.87 -5.68 -9.82
N THR A 124 14.55 -4.53 -9.23
CA THR A 124 14.80 -3.21 -9.83
C THR A 124 14.88 -2.12 -8.77
N ALA A 125 15.57 -1.02 -9.10
CA ALA A 125 15.53 0.18 -8.29
C ALA A 125 14.10 0.76 -8.28
N ILE A 126 13.72 1.36 -7.16
CA ILE A 126 12.38 1.92 -6.95
C ILE A 126 12.44 3.32 -6.32
N TYR A 127 11.51 4.18 -6.73
CA TYR A 127 11.11 5.35 -5.96
C TYR A 127 10.08 4.92 -4.92
N ALA A 128 10.33 5.21 -3.65
CA ALA A 128 9.44 4.90 -2.54
C ALA A 128 8.83 6.18 -1.97
N LYS A 129 7.51 6.28 -2.05
CA LYS A 129 6.73 7.35 -1.45
C LYS A 129 6.23 6.92 -0.07
N SER A 130 6.50 7.75 0.92
CA SER A 130 6.07 7.57 2.32
C SER A 130 5.43 8.85 2.85
N TRP A 131 4.76 8.79 3.99
CA TRP A 131 4.25 10.00 4.65
C TRP A 131 5.38 10.91 5.10
N GLY A 132 5.31 12.21 4.81
CA GLY A 132 6.40 13.14 5.11
C GLY A 132 6.55 13.55 6.57
N ARG A 133 5.57 13.27 7.45
CA ARG A 133 5.62 13.65 8.87
C ARG A 133 6.08 12.50 9.79
N MET A 134 7.04 11.71 9.31
CA MET A 134 7.68 10.64 10.07
C MET A 134 8.54 11.20 11.21
N ARG A 135 8.73 10.40 12.27
CA ARG A 135 9.52 10.81 13.44
C ARG A 135 11.01 10.57 13.21
N ASN A 136 11.34 9.39 12.67
CA ASN A 136 12.69 8.94 12.40
C ASN A 136 12.73 8.33 10.99
N PRO A 137 12.64 9.17 9.94
CA PRO A 137 12.63 8.69 8.56
C PRO A 137 13.93 7.96 8.21
N LEU A 138 13.83 6.88 7.45
CA LEU A 138 14.96 6.21 6.82
C LEU A 138 15.40 7.00 5.58
N PRO A 139 16.70 7.22 5.35
CA PRO A 139 17.17 7.86 4.13
C PRO A 139 17.01 6.94 2.91
N SER A 140 17.16 7.50 1.70
CA SER A 140 17.38 6.71 0.49
C SER A 140 18.48 5.68 0.72
N ASN A 141 18.29 4.46 0.20
CA ASN A 141 19.24 3.36 0.41
C ASN A 141 19.82 2.93 -0.94
N CYS A 142 21.12 3.18 -1.12
CA CYS A 142 21.86 2.84 -2.34
C CYS A 142 23.00 1.86 -2.09
N SER A 143 23.14 1.36 -0.85
CA SER A 143 24.15 0.39 -0.43
C SER A 143 23.67 -1.07 -0.62
N ILE A 144 22.60 -1.25 -1.38
CA ILE A 144 21.93 -2.52 -1.67
C ILE A 144 21.86 -2.73 -3.18
N GLN A 145 21.60 -3.97 -3.61
CA GLN A 145 21.63 -4.37 -5.03
C GLN A 145 20.81 -3.45 -5.95
N HIS A 146 19.62 -3.04 -5.51
CA HIS A 146 18.80 -2.08 -6.20
C HIS A 146 18.42 -0.94 -5.26
N SER A 147 18.66 0.30 -5.70
CA SER A 147 18.45 1.46 -4.86
C SER A 147 16.96 1.70 -4.55
N VAL A 148 16.71 2.22 -3.35
CA VAL A 148 15.39 2.68 -2.92
C VAL A 148 15.47 4.16 -2.61
N LEU A 149 14.96 4.98 -3.52
CA LEU A 149 15.03 6.43 -3.48
C LEU A 149 13.74 7.01 -2.87
N ASN A 150 13.85 7.82 -1.81
CA ASN A 150 12.67 8.42 -1.20
C ASN A 150 12.08 9.53 -2.07
N VAL A 151 10.80 9.48 -2.38
CA VAL A 151 10.07 10.61 -2.99
C VAL A 151 9.93 11.72 -1.95
N LYS A 152 10.15 12.98 -2.33
CA LYS A 152 10.01 14.17 -1.49
C LYS A 152 8.91 15.11 -1.95
N MET A 153 8.60 15.13 -3.25
CA MET A 153 7.44 15.82 -3.80
C MET A 153 6.74 14.94 -4.82
N VAL A 154 5.42 15.02 -4.81
CA VAL A 154 4.54 14.34 -5.77
C VAL A 154 3.91 15.40 -6.66
N GLN A 155 3.77 15.13 -7.95
CA GLN A 155 3.04 15.99 -8.89
C GLN A 155 1.92 15.21 -9.54
N LEU A 156 0.70 15.71 -9.39
CA LEU A 156 -0.45 15.22 -10.16
C LEU A 156 -0.88 16.33 -11.10
N TYR A 157 -1.78 17.20 -10.65
CA TYR A 157 -2.07 18.48 -11.31
C TYR A 157 -1.04 19.53 -10.87
N ASP A 158 -0.98 19.80 -9.57
CA ASP A 158 0.03 20.64 -8.94
C ASP A 158 1.04 19.79 -8.16
N ALA A 159 2.25 20.31 -7.99
CA ALA A 159 3.25 19.69 -7.14
C ALA A 159 2.96 19.98 -5.66
N PHE A 160 3.05 18.95 -4.82
CA PHE A 160 2.86 19.06 -3.37
C PHE A 160 3.88 18.23 -2.58
N PRO A 161 4.25 18.68 -1.36
CA PRO A 161 5.19 17.96 -0.52
C PRO A 161 4.57 16.69 0.06
N ILE A 162 5.38 15.66 0.29
CA ILE A 162 4.91 14.41 0.92
C ILE A 162 4.35 14.59 2.34
N THR A 163 4.52 15.76 2.98
CA THR A 163 4.01 16.07 4.32
C THR A 163 2.49 16.27 4.38
N VAL A 164 1.83 16.42 3.22
CA VAL A 164 0.37 16.48 3.05
C VAL A 164 -0.17 15.26 2.32
N ASP A 165 0.59 14.17 2.30
CA ASP A 165 0.19 12.96 1.61
C ASP A 165 0.50 11.73 2.46
N HIS A 166 -0.54 11.01 2.88
CA HIS A 166 -0.47 9.80 3.68
C HIS A 166 -0.34 8.53 2.84
N SER A 167 -0.44 8.63 1.51
CA SER A 167 -0.25 7.50 0.63
C SER A 167 1.12 6.84 0.82
N LYS A 168 1.19 5.57 0.47
CA LYS A 168 2.41 4.78 0.55
C LYS A 168 2.41 3.90 -0.67
N TRP A 169 3.42 4.07 -1.50
CA TRP A 169 3.55 3.35 -2.75
C TRP A 169 4.99 3.36 -3.19
N CYS A 170 5.35 2.45 -4.08
CA CYS A 170 6.60 2.56 -4.82
C CYS A 170 6.38 2.31 -6.30
N VAL A 171 7.25 2.90 -7.12
CA VAL A 171 7.29 2.69 -8.56
C VAL A 171 8.71 2.40 -8.97
N SER A 172 8.89 1.45 -9.88
CA SER A 172 10.18 1.12 -10.47
C SER A 172 10.75 2.29 -11.26
N VAL A 173 12.08 2.46 -11.17
CA VAL A 173 12.83 3.47 -11.93
C VAL A 173 12.98 3.05 -13.40
N ASN A 174 13.09 1.74 -13.66
CA ASN A 174 13.34 1.20 -14.99
C ASN A 174 12.04 0.81 -15.70
N ILE A 175 11.75 1.46 -16.83
CA ILE A 175 10.58 1.17 -17.68
C ILE A 175 10.52 -0.28 -18.20
N SER A 176 11.65 -0.96 -18.32
CA SER A 176 11.70 -2.38 -18.75
C SER A 176 11.17 -3.34 -17.67
N ARG A 177 10.96 -2.84 -16.44
CA ARG A 177 10.38 -3.58 -15.31
C ARG A 177 9.31 -2.70 -14.63
N PRO A 178 8.17 -2.43 -15.31
CA PRO A 178 7.25 -1.34 -14.98
C PRO A 178 6.36 -1.67 -13.76
N TRP A 179 6.97 -1.92 -12.61
CA TRP A 179 6.27 -2.22 -11.38
C TRP A 179 5.75 -0.96 -10.69
N THR A 180 4.50 -1.02 -10.23
CA THR A 180 3.91 -0.10 -9.25
C THR A 180 3.33 -0.92 -8.10
N CYS A 181 3.57 -0.49 -6.86
CA CYS A 181 3.00 -1.11 -5.68
C CYS A 181 2.30 -0.10 -4.78
N ILE A 182 1.11 -0.44 -4.29
CA ILE A 182 0.44 0.25 -3.19
C ILE A 182 0.80 -0.45 -1.89
N ALA A 183 1.26 0.29 -0.89
CA ALA A 183 1.86 -0.26 0.31
C ALA A 183 1.12 0.20 1.58
N ASP A 184 1.29 -0.58 2.64
CA ASP A 184 0.72 -0.31 3.96
C ASP A 184 1.63 0.57 4.81
N MET A 185 2.95 0.50 4.58
CA MET A 185 3.97 0.93 5.55
C MET A 185 4.76 2.17 5.13
N ASN A 186 5.01 3.05 6.09
CA ASN A 186 5.94 4.18 5.93
C ASN A 186 7.41 3.71 6.03
N ARG A 187 8.34 4.50 5.50
CA ARG A 187 9.80 4.32 5.65
C ARG A 187 10.33 5.03 6.91
N ASP A 188 9.81 4.66 8.07
CA ASP A 188 10.26 5.14 9.39
C ASP A 188 10.89 4.00 10.17
N ARG A 189 11.93 4.27 10.97
CA ARG A 189 12.62 3.26 11.79
C ARG A 189 11.66 2.46 12.68
N SER A 190 10.63 3.11 13.23
CA SER A 190 9.61 2.44 14.06
C SER A 190 8.77 1.40 13.30
N GLN A 191 8.71 1.47 11.97
CA GLN A 191 7.96 0.54 11.14
C GLN A 191 8.78 -0.71 10.79
N MET A 192 10.09 -0.73 11.05
CA MET A 192 10.95 -1.90 10.81
C MET A 192 10.52 -3.12 11.65
N SER A 193 9.94 -2.89 12.83
CA SER A 193 9.42 -3.93 13.73
C SER A 193 7.90 -4.14 13.64
N ARG A 194 7.23 -3.63 12.59
CA ARG A 194 5.79 -3.81 12.37
C ARG A 194 5.53 -4.70 11.16
N GLY A 195 4.37 -5.34 11.16
CA GLY A 195 3.87 -6.06 9.98
C GLY A 195 3.13 -5.15 9.02
N GLY A 196 2.98 -5.58 7.77
CA GLY A 196 2.22 -4.90 6.73
C GLY A 196 2.60 -5.45 5.36
N GLY A 197 1.93 -5.02 4.31
CA GLY A 197 2.17 -5.54 2.97
C GLY A 197 2.17 -4.50 1.87
N ALA A 198 2.21 -5.01 0.65
CA ALA A 198 2.00 -4.24 -0.56
C ALA A 198 1.34 -5.10 -1.63
N VAL A 199 0.57 -4.45 -2.51
CA VAL A 199 0.03 -5.04 -3.73
C VAL A 199 0.68 -4.36 -4.92
N CYS A 200 1.30 -5.16 -5.77
CA CYS A 200 2.08 -4.73 -6.92
C CYS A 200 1.42 -5.15 -8.24
N THR A 201 1.66 -4.38 -9.29
CA THR A 201 1.25 -4.69 -10.66
C THR A 201 2.32 -4.21 -11.64
N ASP A 202 2.44 -4.89 -12.76
CA ASP A 202 3.30 -4.54 -13.90
C ASP A 202 2.52 -3.87 -15.04
N LEU A 203 1.27 -3.45 -14.79
CA LEU A 203 0.44 -2.79 -15.79
C LEU A 203 1.09 -1.47 -16.25
N PRO A 204 1.47 -1.33 -17.54
CA PRO A 204 2.22 -0.15 -18.01
C PRO A 204 1.49 1.17 -17.80
N ALA A 205 0.15 1.18 -17.89
CA ALA A 205 -0.66 2.37 -17.65
C ALA A 205 -0.57 2.85 -16.20
N VAL A 206 -0.57 1.91 -15.24
CA VAL A 206 -0.45 2.22 -13.81
C VAL A 206 0.97 2.68 -13.50
N TRP A 207 1.98 1.98 -14.05
CA TRP A 207 3.37 2.41 -13.94
C TRP A 207 3.58 3.83 -14.45
N SER A 208 3.12 4.13 -15.66
CA SER A 208 3.27 5.44 -16.29
C SER A 208 2.66 6.56 -15.45
N ALA A 209 1.48 6.33 -14.86
CA ALA A 209 0.83 7.31 -13.99
C ALA A 209 1.63 7.58 -12.70
N PHE A 210 2.13 6.53 -12.04
CA PHE A 210 2.89 6.68 -10.79
C PHE A 210 4.32 7.17 -11.01
N SER A 211 4.96 6.78 -12.13
CA SER A 211 6.30 7.23 -12.47
C SER A 211 6.31 8.72 -12.77
N GLN A 212 5.31 9.22 -13.51
CA GLN A 212 5.14 10.66 -13.77
C GLN A 212 4.80 11.45 -12.51
N ALA A 213 4.22 10.79 -11.49
CA ALA A 213 3.90 11.45 -10.24
C ALA A 213 5.12 11.75 -9.36
N VAL A 214 6.28 11.15 -9.64
CA VAL A 214 7.52 11.43 -8.90
C VAL A 214 8.12 12.76 -9.38
N TYR A 215 7.96 13.82 -8.58
CA TYR A 215 8.48 15.15 -8.94
C TYR A 215 9.90 15.39 -8.44
N ILE A 216 10.14 15.17 -7.15
CA ILE A 216 11.46 15.29 -6.52
C ILE A 216 11.73 14.04 -5.69
N SER A 217 12.94 13.49 -5.81
CA SER A 217 13.43 12.39 -4.98
C SER A 217 14.68 12.79 -4.20
N GLU A 218 14.88 12.14 -3.06
CA GLU A 218 16.06 12.27 -2.22
C GLU A 218 17.24 11.52 -2.86
N PRO A 219 18.39 12.20 -3.04
CA PRO A 219 19.58 11.53 -3.55
C PRO A 219 20.07 10.47 -2.57
N CYS A 220 20.95 9.60 -3.04
CA CYS A 220 21.68 8.70 -2.15
C CYS A 220 22.46 9.51 -1.09
N PRO A 221 22.51 9.04 0.17
CA PRO A 221 23.42 9.60 1.16
C PRO A 221 24.87 9.61 0.63
N PRO A 222 25.68 10.61 1.03
CA PRO A 222 27.10 10.66 0.71
C PRO A 222 27.89 9.49 1.32
#